data_AF-A0A452RAI9-F1
#
_entry.id   AF-A0A452RAI9-F1
#
_cell.length_a   1.000
_cell.length_b   1.000
_cell.length_c   1.000
_cell.angle_alpha   90.00
_cell.angle_beta   90.00
_cell.angle_gamma   90.00
#
_symmetry.space_group_name_H-M   'P 1'
#
loop_
_entity.id
_entity.type
_entity.pdbx_description
1 polymer ?
#
loop_
_entity_poly.entity_id
_entity_poly.type
_entity_poly.pdbx_seq_one_letter_code
_entity_poly.pdbx_strand_id
1 'polypeptide(L)'
;MAAEVLPSARWLYCGEPDESQRAVLVQFSNGKLQNPGNMRFTLYKSNDSTNPRKKSQRILAAETDRLSYVGNNFGTGALKCNTLCRHFVGVLNKTSGQMEVYDAELFNMQPLFSGRAQAKLFTGRAEDLVSNPMLAAAW
;
A
#
# COMPACT_ATOMS: atom_id res chain seq x y z
N MET A 1 -14.38 -1.41 -47.77
CA MET A 1 -14.31 -0.76 -46.44
C MET A 1 -12.94 -1.09 -45.85
N ALA A 2 -12.09 -0.08 -45.64
CA ALA A 2 -10.82 -0.29 -44.95
C ALA A 2 -11.14 -0.47 -43.46
N ALA A 3 -10.68 -1.59 -42.88
CA ALA A 3 -10.75 -1.77 -41.43
C ALA A 3 -9.89 -0.67 -40.79
N GLU A 4 -10.49 0.19 -39.97
CA GLU A 4 -9.73 1.11 -39.14
C GLU A 4 -8.82 0.26 -38.23
N VAL A 5 -7.52 0.32 -38.50
CA VAL A 5 -6.51 -0.22 -37.60
C VAL A 5 -6.52 0.70 -36.40
N LEU A 6 -7.19 0.28 -35.33
CA LEU A 6 -7.11 0.98 -34.05
C LEU A 6 -5.62 1.09 -33.67
N PRO A 7 -5.12 2.29 -33.35
CA PRO A 7 -3.74 2.45 -32.97
C PRO A 7 -3.45 1.53 -31.77
N SER A 8 -2.56 0.57 -31.99
CA SER A 8 -2.14 -0.37 -30.95
C SER A 8 -1.45 0.40 -29.83
N ALA A 9 -1.87 0.15 -28.59
CA ALA A 9 -1.28 0.82 -27.43
C ALA A 9 0.20 0.41 -27.29
N ARG A 10 1.10 1.39 -27.29
CA ARG A 10 2.53 1.20 -27.12
C ARG A 10 2.91 1.31 -25.65
N TRP A 11 3.37 0.21 -25.09
CA TRP A 11 3.80 0.11 -23.70
C TRP A 11 5.13 0.86 -23.50
N LEU A 12 5.15 1.87 -22.63
CA LEU A 12 6.34 2.55 -22.14
C LEU A 12 6.43 2.29 -20.64
N TYR A 13 7.41 1.50 -20.23
CA TYR A 13 7.69 1.28 -18.84
C TYR A 13 8.38 2.50 -18.23
N CYS A 14 7.77 3.06 -17.18
CA CYS A 14 8.22 4.28 -16.53
C CYS A 14 8.82 4.02 -15.13
N GLY A 15 8.97 2.76 -14.70
CA GLY A 15 9.31 2.43 -13.31
C GLY A 15 10.66 1.75 -13.08
N GLU A 16 11.63 2.44 -12.50
CA GLU A 16 12.42 1.96 -11.35
C GLU A 16 13.06 3.20 -10.70
N PRO A 17 12.32 4.03 -9.94
CA PRO A 17 12.86 5.27 -9.43
C PRO A 17 12.71 5.32 -7.91
N ASP A 18 13.66 4.71 -7.19
CA ASP A 18 13.61 4.49 -5.74
C ASP A 18 12.36 3.74 -5.23
N GLU A 19 12.50 3.02 -4.11
CA GLU A 19 11.38 2.47 -3.31
C GLU A 19 10.34 3.55 -2.90
N SER A 20 10.54 4.83 -3.24
CA SER A 20 9.66 5.95 -2.96
C SER A 20 8.58 6.20 -4.03
N GLN A 21 8.69 5.68 -5.25
CA GLN A 21 7.83 6.08 -6.38
C GLN A 21 6.80 5.05 -6.84
N ARG A 22 6.60 3.94 -6.11
CA ARG A 22 5.53 2.98 -6.45
C ARG A 22 4.16 3.61 -6.24
N ALA A 23 3.26 3.42 -7.20
CA ALA A 23 1.86 3.81 -7.09
C ALA A 23 1.19 2.99 -5.99
N VAL A 24 0.48 3.65 -5.06
CA VAL A 24 -0.22 2.97 -3.97
C VAL A 24 -1.66 2.68 -4.41
N LEU A 25 -2.00 1.40 -4.45
CA LEU A 25 -3.35 0.91 -4.69
C LEU A 25 -3.96 0.43 -3.38
N VAL A 26 -5.20 0.82 -3.11
CA VAL A 26 -5.91 0.43 -1.89
C VAL A 26 -7.18 -0.33 -2.20
N GLN A 27 -7.39 -1.42 -1.48
CA GLN A 27 -8.64 -2.18 -1.48
C GLN A 27 -9.24 -2.12 -0.08
N PHE A 28 -10.49 -1.67 0.04
CA PHE A 28 -11.19 -1.66 1.31
C PHE A 28 -11.93 -2.99 1.52
N SER A 29 -11.67 -3.63 2.66
CA SER A 29 -12.30 -4.90 3.03
C SER A 29 -13.82 -4.83 3.18
N ASN A 30 -14.37 -3.65 3.48
CA ASN A 30 -15.80 -3.41 3.62
C ASN A 30 -16.48 -2.85 2.37
N GLY A 31 -15.86 -3.04 1.19
CA GLY A 31 -16.43 -2.64 -0.09
C GLY A 31 -16.05 -1.23 -0.54
N LYS A 32 -16.84 -0.64 -1.43
CA LYS A 32 -16.51 0.66 -2.03
C LYS A 32 -16.92 1.80 -1.11
N LEU A 33 -16.02 2.75 -0.91
CA LEU A 33 -16.32 3.98 -0.19
C LEU A 33 -17.24 4.88 -1.00
N GLN A 34 -18.20 5.49 -0.32
CA GLN A 34 -19.16 6.43 -0.94
C GLN A 34 -18.48 7.76 -1.30
N ASN A 35 -17.63 8.28 -0.40
CA ASN A 35 -16.96 9.57 -0.55
C ASN A 35 -15.43 9.42 -0.45
N PRO A 36 -14.76 8.89 -1.49
CA PRO A 36 -13.32 8.67 -1.45
C PRO A 36 -12.49 9.98 -1.40
N GLY A 37 -13.05 11.10 -1.85
CA GLY A 37 -12.36 12.40 -1.87
C GLY A 37 -12.07 13.01 -0.49
N ASN A 38 -12.76 12.57 0.56
CA ASN A 38 -12.55 13.05 1.92
C ASN A 38 -11.53 12.22 2.71
N MET A 39 -10.83 11.29 2.06
CA MET A 39 -9.83 10.47 2.73
C MET A 39 -8.48 11.16 2.80
N ARG A 40 -7.85 11.08 3.97
CA ARG A 40 -6.44 11.41 4.14
C ARG A 40 -5.66 10.12 4.35
N PHE A 41 -4.68 9.89 3.49
CA PHE A 41 -3.78 8.75 3.59
C PHE A 41 -2.44 9.19 4.19
N THR A 42 -1.85 8.34 5.02
CA THR A 42 -0.50 8.52 5.56
C THR A 42 0.27 7.22 5.42
N LEU A 43 1.37 7.25 4.68
CA LEU A 43 2.23 6.10 4.43
C LEU A 43 3.44 6.14 5.36
N TYR A 44 3.55 5.13 6.21
CA TYR A 44 4.71 4.89 7.06
C TYR A 44 5.62 3.86 6.40
N LYS A 45 6.92 4.13 6.45
CA LYS A 45 7.97 3.29 5.88
C LYS A 45 8.90 2.84 7.00
N SER A 46 9.36 1.60 6.93
CA SER A 46 10.41 1.14 7.84
C SER A 46 11.70 1.95 7.66
N ASN A 47 12.38 2.22 8.76
CA ASN A 47 13.71 2.85 8.75
C ASN A 47 14.84 1.81 8.79
N ASP A 48 14.52 0.51 8.73
CA ASP A 48 15.52 -0.56 8.66
C ASP A 48 16.26 -0.49 7.32
N SER A 49 17.58 -0.34 7.37
CA SER A 49 18.43 -0.23 6.18
C SER A 49 19.21 -1.50 5.88
N THR A 50 19.27 -2.44 6.82
CA THR A 50 20.16 -3.61 6.75
C THR A 50 19.40 -4.86 6.34
N ASN A 51 18.20 -5.09 6.88
CA ASN A 51 17.40 -6.27 6.60
C ASN A 51 16.45 -5.99 5.42
N PRO A 52 16.64 -6.61 4.23
CA PRO A 52 15.84 -6.30 3.05
C PRO A 52 14.33 -6.53 3.25
N ARG A 53 13.97 -7.52 4.07
CA ARG A 53 12.56 -7.83 4.39
C ARG A 53 11.94 -6.80 5.34
N LYS A 54 12.71 -6.29 6.31
CA LYS A 54 12.22 -5.26 7.24
C LYS A 54 12.23 -3.88 6.55
N LYS A 55 13.20 -3.60 5.68
CA LYS A 55 13.30 -2.37 4.88
C LYS A 55 12.09 -2.11 3.99
N SER A 56 11.54 -3.17 3.39
CA SER A 56 10.36 -3.05 2.52
C SER A 56 9.04 -2.92 3.28
N GLN A 57 9.03 -3.00 4.62
CA GLN A 57 7.79 -2.93 5.39
C GLN A 57 7.17 -1.54 5.33
N ARG A 58 5.86 -1.51 5.06
CA ARG A 58 5.06 -0.30 4.99
C ARG A 58 3.72 -0.49 5.68
N ILE A 59 3.24 0.60 6.26
CA ILE A 59 1.89 0.71 6.84
C ILE A 59 1.21 1.90 6.18
N LEU A 60 0.00 1.71 5.70
CA LEU A 60 -0.84 2.76 5.17
C LEU A 60 -2.00 2.98 6.15
N ALA A 61 -2.05 4.16 6.75
CA ALA A 61 -3.18 4.60 7.54
C ALA A 61 -4.08 5.49 6.69
N ALA A 62 -5.39 5.40 6.88
CA ALA A 62 -6.32 6.33 6.29
C ALA A 62 -7.42 6.70 7.29
N GLU A 63 -7.83 7.96 7.29
CA GLU A 63 -8.88 8.46 8.17
C GLU A 63 -10.04 9.04 7.37
N THR A 64 -11.24 8.83 7.91
CA THR A 64 -12.50 9.44 7.48
C THR A 64 -13.20 10.02 8.71
N ASP A 65 -14.28 10.76 8.51
CA ASP A 65 -15.07 11.32 9.62
C ASP A 65 -15.63 10.28 10.59
N ARG A 66 -15.76 9.01 10.16
CA ARG A 66 -16.45 7.96 10.92
C ARG A 66 -15.58 6.76 11.28
N LEU A 67 -14.52 6.52 10.52
CA LEU A 67 -13.73 5.30 10.62
C LEU A 67 -12.29 5.55 10.22
N SER A 68 -11.37 4.88 10.92
CA SER A 68 -9.97 4.80 10.53
C SER A 68 -9.72 3.45 9.86
N TYR A 69 -8.75 3.40 8.98
CA TYR A 69 -8.35 2.21 8.26
C TYR A 69 -6.84 2.03 8.35
N VAL A 70 -6.40 0.77 8.42
CA VAL A 70 -4.98 0.41 8.34
C VAL A 70 -4.80 -0.72 7.34
N GLY A 71 -3.78 -0.58 6.49
CA GLY A 71 -3.26 -1.64 5.64
C GLY A 71 -1.76 -1.80 5.85
N ASN A 72 -1.25 -3.02 5.63
CA ASN A 72 0.17 -3.35 5.78
C ASN A 72 0.60 -4.37 4.73
N ASN A 73 1.86 -4.30 4.30
CA ASN A 73 2.43 -5.22 3.32
C ASN A 73 3.24 -6.39 3.94
N PHE A 74 3.27 -6.47 5.28
CA PHE A 74 4.00 -7.49 6.03
C PHE A 74 3.12 -8.16 7.11
N GLY A 75 3.54 -9.30 7.63
CA GLY A 75 2.80 -10.02 8.67
C GLY A 75 1.53 -10.72 8.16
N THR A 76 0.66 -11.14 9.08
CA THR A 76 -0.51 -12.00 8.80
C THR A 76 -1.63 -11.28 8.03
N GLY A 77 -1.70 -9.94 8.11
CA GLY A 77 -2.67 -9.12 7.37
C GLY A 77 -2.20 -8.73 5.97
N ALA A 78 -0.96 -9.06 5.59
CA ALA A 78 -0.44 -8.75 4.27
C ALA A 78 -1.08 -9.60 3.18
N LEU A 79 -1.29 -8.98 2.02
CA LEU A 79 -1.70 -9.69 0.82
C LEU A 79 -0.59 -10.67 0.41
N LYS A 80 -0.85 -11.97 0.55
CA LYS A 80 0.10 -13.04 0.19
C LYS A 80 0.48 -13.01 -1.30
N CYS A 81 -0.36 -12.40 -2.14
CA CYS A 81 -0.09 -12.21 -3.56
C CYS A 81 1.00 -11.16 -3.86
N ASN A 82 1.34 -10.26 -2.93
CA ASN A 82 2.36 -9.23 -3.17
C ASN A 82 3.78 -9.80 -3.36
N THR A 83 4.08 -11.01 -2.88
CA THR A 83 5.40 -11.63 -3.07
C THR A 83 5.53 -12.41 -4.38
N LEU A 84 4.42 -12.76 -5.02
CA LEU A 84 4.41 -13.61 -6.23
C LEU A 84 3.94 -12.86 -7.48
N CYS A 85 3.31 -11.70 -7.33
CA CYS A 85 2.79 -10.89 -8.43
C CYS A 85 3.31 -9.45 -8.33
N ARG A 86 3.87 -8.94 -9.43
CA ARG A 86 4.10 -7.50 -9.61
C ARG A 86 2.82 -6.87 -10.14
N HIS A 87 2.39 -5.78 -9.53
CA HIS A 87 1.24 -5.01 -9.98
C HIS A 87 1.73 -3.74 -10.67
N PHE A 88 0.97 -3.30 -11.67
CA PHE A 88 1.30 -2.09 -12.41
C PHE A 88 0.06 -1.21 -12.60
N VAL A 89 0.27 0.10 -12.67
CA VAL A 89 -0.75 1.08 -13.09
C VAL A 89 -0.31 1.68 -14.42
N GLY A 90 -1.21 1.63 -15.40
CA GLY A 90 -0.99 2.19 -16.73
C GLY A 90 -1.81 3.45 -16.97
N VAL A 91 -1.18 4.50 -17.48
CA VAL A 91 -1.82 5.73 -17.97
C VAL A 91 -1.74 5.77 -19.49
N LEU A 92 -2.88 5.57 -20.17
CA LEU A 92 -2.94 5.54 -21.64
C LEU A 92 -3.33 6.91 -22.21
N ASN A 93 -2.42 7.50 -22.97
CA ASN A 93 -2.76 8.62 -23.85
C ASN A 93 -3.44 8.08 -25.11
N LYS A 94 -4.76 8.30 -25.21
CA LYS A 94 -5.57 7.80 -26.34
C LYS A 94 -5.26 8.47 -27.67
N THR A 95 -4.69 9.68 -27.66
CA THR A 95 -4.33 10.43 -28.87
C THR A 95 -3.02 9.94 -29.46
N SER A 96 -2.00 9.71 -28.64
CA SER A 96 -0.69 9.20 -29.10
C SER A 96 -0.61 7.67 -29.15
N GLY A 97 -1.55 6.98 -28.48
CA GLY A 97 -1.51 5.53 -28.28
C GLY A 97 -0.43 5.07 -27.29
N GLN A 98 0.21 5.99 -26.57
CA GLN A 98 1.29 5.66 -25.62
C GLN A 98 0.73 5.35 -24.22
N MET A 99 1.14 4.22 -23.64
CA MET A 99 0.76 3.80 -22.29
C MET A 99 1.97 3.84 -21.37
N GLU A 100 1.99 4.81 -20.45
CA GLU A 100 3.00 4.92 -19.39
C GLU A 100 2.65 3.97 -18.26
N VAL A 101 3.61 3.12 -17.85
CA VAL A 101 3.35 2.06 -16.87
C VAL A 101 4.28 2.15 -15.68
N TYR A 102 3.69 2.17 -14.49
CA TYR A 102 4.36 2.36 -13.20
C TYR A 102 4.19 1.13 -12.31
N ASP A 103 5.22 0.80 -11.53
CA ASP A 103 5.10 -0.19 -10.46
C ASP A 103 4.02 0.24 -9.45
N ALA A 104 3.26 -0.73 -8.97
CA ALA A 104 2.22 -0.51 -7.98
C ALA A 104 2.34 -1.46 -6.79
N GLU A 105 1.99 -0.93 -5.63
CA GLU A 105 1.92 -1.67 -4.37
C GLU A 105 0.48 -1.68 -3.87
N LEU A 106 -0.03 -2.89 -3.57
CA LEU A 106 -1.42 -3.09 -3.17
C LEU A 106 -1.53 -3.25 -1.65
N PHE A 107 -2.40 -2.46 -1.03
CA PHE A 107 -2.73 -2.53 0.39
C PHE A 107 -4.19 -2.93 0.58
N ASN A 108 -4.42 -3.93 1.43
CA ASN A 108 -5.76 -4.26 1.90
C ASN A 108 -6.05 -3.47 3.18
N MET A 109 -7.01 -2.55 3.11
CA MET A 109 -7.39 -1.64 4.17
C MET A 109 -8.44 -2.29 5.06
N GLN A 110 -8.10 -2.45 6.34
CA GLN A 110 -8.97 -2.99 7.38
C GLN A 110 -9.52 -1.87 8.24
N PRO A 111 -10.84 -1.83 8.51
CA PRO A 111 -11.43 -0.84 9.38
C PRO A 111 -10.97 -1.06 10.83
N LEU A 112 -10.60 0.03 11.49
CA LEU A 112 -10.37 0.08 12.92
C LEU A 112 -11.66 0.56 13.59
N PHE A 113 -12.26 -0.33 14.36
CA PHE A 113 -13.39 0.03 15.21
C PHE A 113 -12.85 0.50 16.56
N SER A 114 -13.24 1.70 16.97
CA SER A 114 -12.97 2.25 18.31
C SER A 114 -13.81 1.52 19.38
N GLY A 115 -13.75 0.19 19.40
CA GLY A 115 -14.21 -0.62 20.50
C GLY A 115 -13.15 -0.65 21.59
N ARG A 116 -13.56 -0.48 22.84
CA ARG A 116 -12.78 -0.47 24.10
C ARG A 116 -11.88 -1.71 24.35
N ALA A 117 -11.68 -2.57 23.36
CA ALA A 117 -10.93 -3.82 23.42
C ALA A 117 -9.70 -3.87 22.48
N GLN A 118 -9.46 -2.88 21.60
CA GLN A 118 -8.28 -2.90 20.70
C GLN A 118 -7.20 -1.87 21.01
N ALA A 119 -7.45 -0.92 21.93
CA ALA A 119 -6.40 -0.01 22.39
C ALA A 119 -5.17 -0.78 22.90
N LYS A 120 -5.38 -1.93 23.58
CA LYS A 120 -4.29 -2.79 24.07
C LYS A 120 -3.48 -3.50 22.98
N LEU A 121 -3.96 -3.62 21.74
CA LEU A 121 -3.23 -4.33 20.68
C LEU A 121 -2.18 -3.46 19.99
N PHE A 122 -2.31 -2.12 20.09
CA PHE A 122 -1.37 -1.18 19.48
C PHE A 122 -0.61 -0.33 20.52
N THR A 123 -1.17 -0.03 21.70
CA THR A 123 -0.40 0.63 22.77
C THR A 123 0.52 -0.34 23.53
N GLY A 124 0.18 -1.63 23.58
CA GLY A 124 1.03 -2.66 24.19
C GLY A 124 2.34 -2.92 23.44
N ARG A 125 2.55 -2.39 22.23
CA ARG A 125 3.80 -2.58 21.47
C ARG A 125 4.68 -1.34 21.40
N ALA A 126 4.13 -0.17 21.72
CA ALA A 126 4.90 1.07 21.73
C ALA A 126 5.59 1.27 23.10
N GLU A 127 4.96 0.88 24.21
CA GLU A 127 5.58 1.01 25.54
C GLU A 127 6.59 -0.10 25.84
N ASP A 128 6.36 -1.33 25.34
CA ASP A 128 7.29 -2.46 25.51
C ASP A 128 8.65 -2.26 24.81
N LEU A 129 8.71 -1.42 23.77
CA LEU A 129 9.97 -1.08 23.08
C LEU A 129 10.78 0.01 23.81
N VAL A 130 10.14 0.80 24.68
CA VAL A 130 10.81 1.87 25.45
C VAL A 130 11.32 1.32 26.79
N SER A 131 10.68 0.29 27.34
CA SER A 131 10.98 -0.20 28.70
C SER A 131 11.93 -1.40 28.79
N ASN A 132 12.26 -2.11 27.70
CA ASN A 132 13.18 -3.25 27.78
C ASN A 132 14.08 -3.44 26.54
N PRO A 133 15.30 -2.87 26.53
CA PRO A 133 16.22 -2.97 25.39
C PRO A 133 16.78 -4.39 25.16
N MET A 134 16.56 -5.36 26.05
CA MET A 134 17.05 -6.73 25.89
C MET A 134 16.14 -7.65 25.04
N LEU A 135 14.89 -7.28 24.78
CA LEU A 135 14.00 -8.04 23.88
C LEU A 135 14.27 -7.77 22.39
N ALA A 136 15.13 -6.79 22.07
CA ALA A 136 15.55 -6.50 20.70
C ALA A 136 16.49 -7.55 20.09
N ALA A 137 17.06 -8.46 20.91
CA ALA A 137 18.07 -9.43 20.49
C ALA A 137 17.51 -10.81 20.08
N ALA A 138 16.19 -10.96 19.97
CA ALA A 138 15.57 -12.23 19.56
C ALA A 138 14.81 -12.14 18.22
N TRP A 139 15.33 -11.40 17.23
CA TRP A 139 14.91 -11.48 15.81
C TRP A 139 16.00 -11.05 14.82
#